data_AF-J9ZDG6-F1
#
_entry.id   AF-J9ZDG6-F1
#
_cell.length_a   1.000
_cell.length_b   1.000
_cell.length_c   1.000
_cell.angle_alpha   90.00
_cell.angle_beta   90.00
_cell.angle_gamma   90.00
#
_symmetry.space_group_name_H-M   'P 1'
#
loop_
_entity.id
_entity.type
_entity.pdbx_description
1 polymer ?
#
loop_
_entity_poly.entity_id
_entity_poly.type
_entity_poly.pdbx_seq_one_letter_code
_entity_poly.pdbx_strand_id
1 'polypeptide(L)'
;MGWIADLLKEIPSAAKFKADLEDMEKENKNLKEKNQDLMRKLNLAERELEKEKSFTNKLDPLADEVLRFLISVDEAQASQIASRLNKSKVIIEMHLSDLNEREHIGVRHVLSEEPIYFLKQKGRKYLHANGFI
;
A
#
# COMPACT_ATOMS: atom_id res chain seq x y z
N MET A 1 14.65 8.77 46.41
CA MET A 1 16.00 8.67 45.81
C MET A 1 17.06 9.48 46.57
N GLY A 2 16.87 9.85 47.85
CA GLY A 2 17.84 10.70 48.59
C GLY A 2 19.01 9.96 49.25
N TRP A 3 18.77 8.75 49.76
CA TRP A 3 19.76 7.98 50.52
C TRP A 3 20.98 7.51 49.72
N ILE A 4 20.83 7.28 48.40
CA ILE A 4 21.94 6.89 47.51
C ILE A 4 22.87 8.09 47.26
N ALA A 5 22.33 9.32 47.21
CA ALA A 5 23.12 10.53 46.99
C ALA A 5 24.00 10.89 48.20
N ASP A 6 23.56 10.56 49.42
CA ASP A 6 24.35 10.77 50.65
C ASP A 6 25.45 9.70 50.81
N LEU A 7 25.18 8.44 50.42
CA LEU A 7 26.19 7.37 50.44
C LEU A 7 27.36 7.62 49.46
N LEU A 8 27.09 8.29 48.35
CA LEU A 8 28.09 8.62 47.31
C LEU A 8 29.01 9.80 47.68
N LYS A 9 28.68 10.58 48.72
CA LYS A 9 29.55 11.66 49.22
C LYS A 9 30.71 11.14 50.08
N GLU A 10 30.55 9.98 50.71
CA GLU A 10 31.55 9.42 51.65
C GLU A 10 32.65 8.60 50.96
N ILE A 11 32.49 8.29 49.66
CA ILE A 11 33.41 7.42 48.91
C ILE A 11 33.92 8.15 47.65
N PRO A 12 35.17 8.68 47.65
CA PRO A 12 35.74 9.43 46.53
C PRO A 12 35.76 8.65 45.20
N SER A 13 35.83 7.32 45.24
CA SER A 13 35.78 6.46 44.05
C SER A 13 34.38 6.37 43.42
N ALA A 14 33.33 6.81 44.12
CA ALA A 14 31.96 6.76 43.66
C ALA A 14 31.55 7.97 42.79
N ALA A 15 32.35 9.03 42.80
CA ALA A 15 32.17 10.21 41.95
C ALA A 15 32.30 9.86 40.45
N LYS A 16 33.22 8.94 40.10
CA LYS A 16 33.39 8.48 38.72
C LYS A 16 32.17 7.70 38.22
N PHE A 17 31.64 6.79 39.04
CA PHE A 17 30.42 6.05 38.70
C PHE A 17 29.18 6.93 38.61
N LYS A 18 29.12 8.02 39.39
CA LYS A 18 28.05 9.03 39.28
C LYS A 18 28.13 9.79 37.95
N ALA A 19 29.33 10.20 37.53
CA ALA A 19 29.52 10.85 36.24
C ALA A 19 29.17 9.91 35.07
N ASP A 20 29.62 8.66 35.12
CA ASP A 20 29.30 7.65 34.10
C ASP A 20 27.77 7.39 34.03
N LEU A 21 27.06 7.38 35.17
CA LEU A 21 25.60 7.26 35.22
C LEU A 21 24.90 8.47 34.61
N GLU A 22 25.34 9.69 34.95
CA GLU A 22 24.77 10.92 34.40
C GLU A 22 24.98 11.01 32.88
N ASP A 23 26.14 10.59 32.38
CA ASP A 23 26.43 10.51 30.95
C ASP A 23 25.58 9.46 30.23
N MET A 24 25.41 8.27 30.82
CA MET A 24 24.53 7.23 30.28
C MET A 24 23.06 7.66 30.28
N GLU A 25 22.58 8.34 31.32
CA GLU A 25 21.22 8.87 31.38
C GLU A 25 20.98 9.92 30.29
N LYS A 26 21.97 10.79 30.06
CA LYS A 26 21.91 11.81 29.01
C LYS A 26 21.93 11.20 27.62
N GLU A 27 22.77 10.19 27.38
CA GLU A 27 22.81 9.46 26.12
C GLU A 27 21.49 8.72 25.86
N ASN A 28 20.95 8.03 26.87
CA ASN A 28 19.68 7.32 26.75
C ASN A 28 18.51 8.27 26.44
N LYS A 29 18.49 9.45 27.06
CA LYS A 29 17.51 10.49 26.73
C LYS A 29 17.65 10.95 25.26
N ASN A 30 18.87 11.24 24.82
CA ASN A 30 19.15 11.65 23.45
C ASN A 30 18.77 10.55 22.43
N LEU A 31 19.05 9.28 22.74
CA LEU A 31 18.68 8.14 21.92
C LEU A 31 17.17 7.97 21.83
N LYS A 32 16.42 8.15 22.94
CA LYS A 32 14.96 8.12 22.93
C LYS A 32 14.36 9.23 22.07
N GLU A 33 14.89 10.44 22.16
CA GLU A 33 14.46 11.58 21.33
C GLU A 33 14.72 11.32 19.84
N LYS A 34 15.92 10.83 19.49
CA LYS A 34 16.25 10.45 18.11
C LYS A 34 15.36 9.32 17.60
N ASN A 35 15.07 8.32 18.42
CA ASN A 35 14.22 7.20 18.03
C ASN A 35 12.78 7.67 17.76
N GLN A 36 12.25 8.58 18.60
CA GLN A 36 10.95 9.19 18.34
C GLN A 36 10.93 10.02 17.04
N ASP A 37 11.98 10.80 16.77
CA ASP A 37 12.09 11.57 15.52
C ASP A 37 12.16 10.64 14.29
N LEU A 38 12.95 9.57 14.37
CA LEU A 38 13.05 8.55 13.31
C LEU A 38 11.72 7.84 13.09
N MET A 39 10.99 7.44 14.15
CA MET A 39 9.65 6.86 14.01
C MET A 39 8.66 7.83 13.35
N ARG A 40 8.74 9.13 13.65
CA ARG A 40 7.90 10.13 12.99
C ARG A 40 8.23 10.26 11.50
N LYS A 41 9.51 10.33 11.14
CA LYS A 41 9.96 10.37 9.74
C LYS A 41 9.55 9.12 8.97
N LEU A 42 9.66 7.96 9.59
CA LEU A 42 9.25 6.68 8.99
C LEU A 42 7.74 6.68 8.72
N ASN A 43 6.92 7.07 9.70
CA ASN A 43 5.47 7.20 9.50
C ASN A 43 5.08 8.20 8.40
N LEU A 44 5.82 9.31 8.24
CA LEU A 44 5.57 10.27 7.17
C LEU A 44 5.94 9.68 5.80
N ALA A 45 7.10 9.04 5.69
CA ALA A 45 7.55 8.38 4.47
C ALA A 45 6.61 7.23 4.05
N GLU A 46 6.12 6.43 5.00
CA GLU A 46 5.12 5.39 4.72
C GLU A 46 3.82 5.97 4.18
N ARG A 47 3.33 7.08 4.75
CA ARG A 47 2.13 7.77 4.26
C ARG A 47 2.34 8.38 2.88
N GLU A 48 3.52 8.91 2.58
CA GLU A 48 3.85 9.42 1.25
C GLU A 48 3.93 8.29 0.23
N LEU A 49 4.52 7.15 0.59
CA LEU A 49 4.56 5.95 -0.24
C LEU A 49 3.15 5.40 -0.51
N GLU A 50 2.25 5.41 0.47
CA GLU A 50 0.84 5.03 0.26
C GLU A 50 0.14 5.97 -0.73
N LYS A 51 0.42 7.27 -0.67
CA LYS A 51 -0.11 8.26 -1.61
C LYS A 51 0.45 8.08 -3.03
N GLU A 52 1.74 7.76 -3.17
CA GLU A 52 2.34 7.47 -4.47
C GLU A 52 1.85 6.14 -5.08
N LYS A 53 1.60 5.12 -4.24
CA LYS A 53 0.90 3.89 -4.68
C LYS A 53 -0.49 4.18 -5.24
N SER A 54 -1.17 5.20 -4.73
CA SER A 54 -2.44 5.67 -5.30
C SER A 54 -2.27 6.32 -6.67
N PHE A 55 -1.15 7.02 -6.95
CA PHE A 55 -0.91 7.67 -8.23
C PHE A 55 -0.39 6.73 -9.32
N THR A 56 0.38 5.71 -8.94
CA THR A 56 0.93 4.68 -9.84
C THR A 56 -0.08 3.58 -10.22
N ASN A 57 -1.23 3.53 -9.53
CA ASN A 57 -2.28 2.56 -9.81
C ASN A 57 -3.24 2.96 -10.93
N LYS A 58 -3.07 4.13 -11.57
CA LYS A 58 -3.94 4.50 -12.69
C LYS A 58 -3.76 3.51 -13.83
N LEU A 59 -4.83 2.78 -14.12
CA LEU A 59 -4.91 1.93 -15.31
C LEU A 59 -4.92 2.82 -16.55
N ASP A 60 -4.64 2.22 -17.69
CA ASP A 60 -4.82 2.94 -18.95
C ASP A 60 -6.32 3.23 -19.17
N PRO A 61 -6.67 4.29 -19.92
CA PRO A 61 -8.07 4.69 -20.10
C PRO A 61 -8.97 3.59 -20.67
N LEU A 62 -8.44 2.71 -21.53
CA LEU A 62 -9.21 1.61 -22.11
C LEU A 62 -9.45 0.50 -21.08
N ALA A 63 -8.46 0.17 -20.24
CA ALA A 63 -8.67 -0.74 -19.12
C ALA A 63 -9.73 -0.20 -18.12
N ASP A 64 -9.73 1.11 -17.86
CA ASP A 64 -10.79 1.75 -17.07
C ASP A 64 -12.18 1.56 -17.72
N GLU A 65 -12.29 1.79 -19.03
CA GLU A 65 -13.53 1.58 -19.78
C GLU A 65 -13.99 0.11 -19.73
N VAL A 66 -13.07 -0.85 -19.83
CA VAL A 66 -13.38 -2.28 -19.70
C VAL A 66 -13.92 -2.61 -18.31
N LEU A 67 -13.29 -2.13 -17.24
CA LEU A 67 -13.79 -2.34 -15.87
C LEU A 67 -15.16 -1.69 -15.65
N ARG A 68 -15.36 -0.48 -16.18
CA ARG A 68 -16.64 0.24 -16.12
C ARG A 68 -17.74 -0.45 -16.93
N PHE A 69 -17.38 -1.12 -18.02
CA PHE A 69 -18.33 -1.95 -18.73
C PHE A 69 -18.69 -3.19 -17.91
N LEU A 70 -17.69 -3.92 -17.40
CA LEU A 70 -17.91 -5.14 -16.61
C LEU A 70 -18.73 -4.92 -15.33
N ILE A 71 -18.61 -3.76 -14.67
CA ILE A 71 -19.47 -3.45 -13.51
C ILE A 71 -20.94 -3.26 -13.91
N SER A 72 -21.24 -2.90 -15.16
CA SER A 72 -22.60 -2.68 -15.65
C SER A 72 -23.32 -3.94 -16.14
N VAL A 73 -22.56 -4.96 -16.56
CA VAL A 73 -23.09 -6.21 -17.13
C VAL A 73 -22.77 -7.46 -16.31
N ASP A 74 -22.01 -7.30 -15.23
CA ASP A 74 -21.45 -8.33 -14.33
C ASP A 74 -20.47 -9.32 -14.97
N GLU A 75 -20.85 -9.94 -16.10
CA GLU A 75 -20.05 -10.91 -16.86
C GLU A 75 -20.11 -10.60 -18.37
N ALA A 76 -18.99 -10.71 -19.09
CA ALA A 76 -18.95 -10.51 -20.54
C ALA A 76 -17.82 -11.28 -21.24
N GLN A 77 -18.02 -11.59 -22.51
CA GLN A 77 -16.98 -12.14 -23.41
C GLN A 77 -16.16 -11.01 -24.06
N ALA A 78 -14.92 -11.29 -24.47
CA ALA A 78 -14.05 -10.26 -25.08
C ALA A 78 -14.65 -9.69 -26.38
N SER A 79 -15.34 -10.52 -27.17
CA SER A 79 -16.10 -10.10 -28.35
C SER A 79 -17.21 -9.07 -28.02
N GLN A 80 -17.96 -9.27 -26.93
CA GLN A 80 -19.01 -8.35 -26.49
C GLN A 80 -18.41 -7.01 -26.03
N ILE A 81 -17.32 -7.07 -25.25
CA ILE A 81 -16.60 -5.88 -24.78
C ILE A 81 -16.04 -5.09 -25.97
N ALA A 82 -15.40 -5.76 -26.92
CA ALA A 82 -14.84 -5.16 -28.13
C ALA A 82 -15.91 -4.48 -28.98
N SER A 83 -17.05 -5.13 -29.19
CA SER A 83 -18.18 -4.54 -29.90
C SER A 83 -18.72 -3.29 -29.19
N ARG A 84 -18.87 -3.34 -27.86
CA ARG A 84 -19.43 -2.22 -27.09
C ARG A 84 -18.51 -0.99 -27.07
N LEU A 85 -17.20 -1.21 -26.98
CA LEU A 85 -16.18 -0.15 -26.92
C LEU A 85 -15.71 0.28 -28.32
N ASN A 86 -16.23 -0.34 -29.38
CA ASN A 86 -15.80 -0.11 -30.77
C ASN A 86 -14.28 -0.24 -30.94
N LYS A 87 -13.72 -1.32 -30.37
CA LYS A 87 -12.29 -1.66 -30.45
C LYS A 87 -12.11 -3.04 -31.07
N SER A 88 -10.90 -3.35 -31.52
CA SER A 88 -10.60 -4.70 -31.99
C SER A 88 -10.56 -5.68 -30.83
N LYS A 89 -11.00 -6.92 -31.08
CA LYS A 89 -10.99 -8.00 -30.08
C LYS A 89 -9.59 -8.26 -29.54
N VAL A 90 -8.57 -8.24 -30.40
CA VAL A 90 -7.17 -8.45 -30.03
C VAL A 90 -6.68 -7.41 -29.01
N ILE A 91 -7.02 -6.13 -29.20
CA ILE A 91 -6.66 -5.08 -28.24
C ILE A 91 -7.35 -5.34 -26.90
N ILE A 92 -8.65 -5.67 -26.92
CA ILE A 92 -9.39 -5.97 -25.69
C ILE A 92 -8.81 -7.19 -24.97
N GLU A 93 -8.47 -8.26 -25.67
CA GLU A 93 -7.84 -9.45 -25.07
C GLU A 93 -6.51 -9.12 -24.40
N MET A 94 -5.70 -8.26 -25.00
CA MET A 94 -4.47 -7.76 -24.38
C MET A 94 -4.75 -7.04 -23.05
N HIS A 95 -5.68 -6.07 -23.03
CA HIS A 95 -6.04 -5.37 -21.79
C HIS A 95 -6.70 -6.29 -20.76
N LEU A 96 -7.49 -7.27 -21.18
CA LEU A 96 -8.08 -8.27 -20.28
C LEU A 96 -7.02 -9.17 -19.66
N SER A 97 -5.98 -9.54 -20.40
CA SER A 97 -4.82 -10.26 -19.85
C SER A 97 -4.15 -9.44 -18.75
N ASP A 98 -3.81 -8.17 -19.03
CA ASP A 98 -3.17 -7.28 -18.07
C ASP A 98 -4.03 -7.05 -16.82
N LEU A 99 -5.35 -6.86 -17.01
CA LEU A 99 -6.31 -6.70 -15.91
C LEU A 99 -6.45 -7.97 -15.06
N ASN A 100 -6.37 -9.14 -15.68
CA ASN A 100 -6.44 -10.42 -14.98
C ASN A 100 -5.15 -10.69 -14.17
N GLU A 101 -3.98 -10.39 -14.74
CA GLU A 101 -2.68 -10.46 -14.05
C GLU A 101 -2.63 -9.53 -12.83
N ARG A 102 -3.20 -8.32 -12.96
CA ARG A 102 -3.35 -7.38 -11.84
C ARG A 102 -4.49 -7.74 -10.88
N GLU A 103 -5.20 -8.84 -11.12
CA GLU A 103 -6.32 -9.36 -10.33
C GLU A 103 -7.56 -8.46 -10.24
N HIS A 104 -7.73 -7.51 -11.18
CA HIS A 104 -8.93 -6.68 -11.23
C HIS A 104 -10.13 -7.45 -11.76
N ILE A 105 -9.89 -8.44 -12.63
CA ILE A 105 -10.92 -9.31 -13.22
C ILE A 105 -10.58 -10.79 -12.99
N GLY A 106 -11.58 -11.65 -13.15
CA GLY A 106 -11.45 -13.09 -13.23
C GLY A 106 -11.93 -13.61 -14.57
N VAL A 107 -11.49 -14.83 -14.90
CA VAL A 107 -11.85 -15.55 -16.10
C VAL A 107 -12.49 -16.88 -15.73
N ARG A 108 -13.61 -17.20 -16.37
CA ARG A 108 -14.22 -18.53 -16.39
C ARG A 108 -14.13 -19.08 -17.80
N HIS A 109 -13.51 -20.26 -17.93
CA HIS A 109 -13.47 -20.99 -19.20
C HIS A 109 -14.69 -21.90 -19.27
N VAL A 110 -15.44 -21.79 -20.36
CA VAL A 110 -16.55 -22.70 -20.70
C VAL A 110 -16.08 -23.55 -21.87
N LEU A 111 -16.39 -24.85 -21.84
CA LEU A 111 -15.94 -25.81 -22.85
C LEU A 111 -16.43 -25.41 -24.24
N SER A 112 -15.48 -25.26 -25.18
CA SER A 112 -15.72 -24.87 -26.58
C SER A 112 -16.35 -23.48 -26.79
N GLU A 113 -16.33 -22.61 -25.78
CA GLU A 113 -16.81 -21.23 -25.86
C GLU A 113 -15.72 -20.20 -25.54
N GLU A 114 -15.99 -18.94 -25.88
CA GLU A 114 -15.12 -17.83 -25.52
C GLU A 114 -15.08 -17.63 -24.00
N PRO A 115 -13.90 -17.33 -23.40
CA PRO A 115 -13.80 -17.08 -21.97
C PRO A 115 -14.72 -15.95 -21.51
N ILE A 116 -15.33 -16.14 -20.34
CA ILE A 116 -16.21 -15.16 -19.71
C ILE A 116 -15.41 -14.42 -18.65
N TYR A 117 -15.39 -13.09 -18.75
CA TYR A 117 -14.68 -12.20 -17.85
C TYR A 117 -15.65 -11.58 -16.85
N PHE A 118 -15.26 -11.47 -15.59
CA PHE A 118 -16.07 -10.90 -14.51
C PHE A 118 -15.23 -10.06 -13.55
N LEU A 119 -15.85 -9.09 -12.88
CA LEU A 119 -15.11 -8.19 -11.99
C LEU A 119 -14.78 -8.83 -10.64
N LYS A 120 -13.51 -8.81 -10.23
CA LYS A 120 -13.07 -9.24 -8.88
C LYS A 120 -13.20 -8.10 -7.87
N GLN A 121 -13.10 -8.44 -6.57
CA GLN A 121 -13.18 -7.46 -5.48
C GLN A 121 -12.13 -6.33 -5.60
N LYS A 122 -10.92 -6.64 -6.09
CA LYS A 122 -9.86 -5.63 -6.31
C LYS A 122 -10.22 -4.65 -7.43
N GLY A 123 -10.85 -5.12 -8.52
CA GLY A 123 -11.45 -4.28 -9.55
C GLY A 123 -12.54 -3.36 -8.99
N ARG A 124 -13.43 -3.89 -8.13
CA ARG A 124 -14.48 -3.08 -7.48
C ARG A 124 -13.88 -1.98 -6.58
N LYS A 125 -12.89 -2.34 -5.76
CA LYS A 125 -12.17 -1.38 -4.91
C LYS A 125 -11.49 -0.27 -5.73
N TYR A 126 -10.89 -0.64 -6.87
CA TYR A 126 -10.28 0.32 -7.77
C TYR A 126 -11.32 1.30 -8.34
N LEU A 127 -12.46 0.81 -8.84
CA LEU A 127 -13.52 1.67 -9.38
C LEU A 127 -14.07 2.64 -8.31
N HIS A 128 -14.29 2.16 -7.08
CA HIS A 128 -14.74 2.98 -5.96
C HIS A 128 -13.69 4.04 -5.56
N ALA A 129 -12.41 3.66 -5.48
CA ALA A 129 -11.34 4.60 -5.14
C ALA A 129 -11.17 5.73 -6.17
N ASN A 130 -11.55 5.49 -7.42
CA ASN A 130 -11.49 6.47 -8.51
C ASN A 130 -12.84 7.17 -8.79
N GLY A 131 -13.87 6.93 -7.97
CA GLY A 131 -15.17 7.63 -8.07
C GLY A 131 -16.01 7.22 -9.28
N PHE A 132 -15.81 6.01 -9.81
CA PHE A 132 -16.62 5.48 -10.90
C PHE A 132 -17.89 4.76 -10.42
N ILE A 133 -17.96 4.41 -9.13
CA ILE A 133 -19.09 3.83 -8.41
C ILE A 133 -19.16 4.40 -7.00
#